data_AF-F8KQ78-F1
#
_entry.id   AF-F8KQ78-F1
#
_cell.length_a   1.000
_cell.length_b   1.000
_cell.length_c   1.000
_cell.angle_alpha   90.00
_cell.angle_beta   90.00
_cell.angle_gamma   90.00
#
_symmetry.space_group_name_H-M   'P 1'
#
loop_
_entity.id
_entity.type
_entity.pdbx_description
1 polymer ?
#
loop_
_entity_poly.entity_id
_entity_poly.type
_entity_poly.pdbx_seq_one_letter_code
_entity_poly.pdbx_strand_id
1 'polypeptide(L)'
;MLSKSKFVKGMQCSKLLWLDKHRKEALQTSPAFLKKAQSGQEVGQLARDLFPGGKEIAYNPDDMAGMAVRTKELINQGVKIIYEATFEYQGILVMVDILEIEGDRVVLNEVKSSTNIYRDSKAQHPKEEYLWDLGVQYYVLAGLGYKVEGAYLICLDKTYMREGALDLKGLFLKNDFLEFVKDFQSTISKHLADMNQVLASQQEPDVMIGKHCSAPHECSAKPYCWEEQQGLVGHEHIFALARHGFSNKIMKLYQDRKIFFKDLEEEDIQSLTRSQRMQVEHTKTNTPHIEKDAIQEFLATLKYPLYHLDFETYQPAIPPFDGVRPYMQIPFQYSIHIEHEDGRIEHKEFLAECGTDGRLELAQRLVKDIPSDACVLAYSSGFEQSILKGLADLFATNAGFAIDKLQDLVDFSNKQLPQIVKVLLQIRSNIIDLMTPFQHGDYYDPKMGGSYSIKSVLPALVPDFEKAYKDLELVHNGEEAMRAYTQMPNMSKEEQEKTKKALLEYCKLDTLAMVEVLGVLKRAVE
;
A
#
# COMPACT_ATOMS: atom_id res chain seq x y z
N MET A 1 -28.15 15.18 -1.46
CA MET A 1 -28.10 13.72 -1.60
C MET A 1 -26.85 13.17 -0.94
N LEU A 2 -27.02 12.15 -0.10
CA LEU A 2 -25.93 11.42 0.56
C LEU A 2 -25.64 10.16 -0.26
N SER A 3 -24.45 10.05 -0.86
CA SER A 3 -24.05 8.83 -1.57
C SER A 3 -23.31 7.86 -0.63
N LYS A 4 -23.21 6.59 -1.03
CA LYS A 4 -22.38 5.55 -0.39
C LYS A 4 -20.97 6.05 0.00
N SER A 5 -20.27 6.71 -0.93
CA SER A 5 -18.93 7.27 -0.67
C SER A 5 -18.93 8.36 0.41
N LYS A 6 -19.93 9.26 0.41
CA LYS A 6 -20.07 10.29 1.45
C LYS A 6 -20.44 9.68 2.80
N PHE A 7 -21.28 8.65 2.81
CA PHE A 7 -21.61 7.92 4.03
C PHE A 7 -20.35 7.34 4.68
N VAL A 8 -19.49 6.66 3.91
CA VAL A 8 -18.22 6.12 4.42
C VAL A 8 -17.30 7.23 4.96
N LYS A 9 -17.22 8.40 4.30
CA LYS A 9 -16.48 9.57 4.82
C LYS A 9 -17.04 10.04 6.16
N GLY A 10 -18.37 10.10 6.30
CA GLY A 10 -19.04 10.48 7.54
C GLY A 10 -18.82 9.49 8.68
N MET A 11 -18.79 8.19 8.37
CA MET A 11 -18.46 7.15 9.35
C MET A 11 -17.03 7.30 9.88
N GLN A 12 -16.10 7.73 9.03
CA GLN A 12 -14.73 8.01 9.44
C GLN A 12 -14.63 9.31 10.25
N CYS A 13 -15.23 10.41 9.78
CA CYS A 13 -15.15 11.71 10.44
C CYS A 13 -16.27 12.65 10.00
N SER A 14 -17.04 13.20 10.95
CA SER A 14 -18.10 14.17 10.67
C SER A 14 -17.59 15.44 10.00
N LYS A 15 -16.40 15.93 10.41
CA LYS A 15 -15.73 17.07 9.79
C LYS A 15 -15.36 16.80 8.33
N LEU A 16 -14.87 15.60 8.02
CA LEU A 16 -14.55 15.20 6.64
C LEU A 16 -15.80 15.21 5.75
N LEU A 17 -16.93 14.70 6.27
CA LEU A 17 -18.22 14.76 5.57
C LEU A 17 -18.69 16.20 5.34
N TRP A 18 -18.55 17.06 6.34
CA TRP A 18 -18.92 18.47 6.24
C TRP A 18 -18.08 19.18 5.17
N LEU A 19 -16.76 19.01 5.19
CA LEU A 19 -15.83 19.58 4.20
C LEU A 19 -16.16 19.10 2.77
N ASP A 20 -16.48 17.82 2.57
CA ASP A 20 -16.87 17.29 1.26
C ASP A 20 -18.12 17.96 0.67
N LYS A 21 -19.02 18.48 1.51
CA LYS A 21 -20.20 19.23 1.07
C LYS A 21 -19.93 20.73 0.92
N HIS A 22 -19.34 21.35 1.93
CA HIS A 22 -19.34 22.80 2.09
C HIS A 22 -18.01 23.47 1.72
N ARG A 23 -16.92 22.70 1.66
CA ARG A 23 -15.56 23.22 1.43
C ARG A 23 -14.67 22.20 0.71
N LYS A 24 -15.08 21.79 -0.49
CA LYS A 24 -14.42 20.72 -1.26
C LYS A 24 -12.95 21.03 -1.58
N GLU A 25 -12.61 22.30 -1.73
CA GLU A 25 -11.25 22.77 -1.98
C GLU A 25 -10.27 22.47 -0.84
N ALA A 26 -10.77 22.18 0.36
CA ALA A 26 -9.94 21.75 1.50
C ALA A 26 -9.54 20.26 1.42
N LEU A 27 -10.04 19.51 0.43
CA LEU A 27 -9.76 18.09 0.26
C LEU A 27 -8.72 17.88 -0.84
N GLN A 28 -7.70 17.06 -0.54
CA GLN A 28 -6.71 16.63 -1.51
C GLN A 28 -6.94 15.18 -1.96
N THR A 29 -6.67 14.93 -3.24
CA THR A 29 -6.66 13.57 -3.80
C THR A 29 -5.26 13.00 -3.67
N SER A 30 -5.11 11.84 -3.03
CA SER A 30 -3.81 11.16 -2.95
C SER A 30 -3.59 10.25 -4.17
N PRO A 31 -2.36 10.16 -4.71
CA PRO A 31 -2.02 9.20 -5.77
C PRO A 31 -2.32 7.74 -5.38
N ALA A 32 -2.09 7.39 -4.10
CA ALA A 32 -2.40 6.07 -3.55
C ALA A 32 -3.89 5.71 -3.65
N PHE A 33 -4.79 6.70 -3.49
CA PHE A 33 -6.23 6.49 -3.67
C PHE A 33 -6.57 6.14 -5.13
N LEU A 34 -5.99 6.84 -6.10
CA LEU A 34 -6.23 6.60 -7.53
C LEU A 34 -5.80 5.19 -7.96
N LYS A 35 -4.65 4.71 -7.47
CA LYS A 35 -4.18 3.34 -7.74
C LYS A 35 -5.13 2.29 -7.17
N LYS A 36 -5.56 2.47 -5.92
CA LYS A 36 -6.52 1.57 -5.27
C LYS A 36 -7.85 1.54 -6.01
N ALA A 37 -8.28 2.68 -6.57
CA ALA A 37 -9.48 2.78 -7.38
C ALA A 37 -9.33 1.99 -8.71
N GLN A 38 -8.21 2.13 -9.43
CA GLN A 38 -7.97 1.39 -10.67
C GLN A 38 -7.96 -0.13 -10.43
N SER A 39 -7.21 -0.61 -9.45
CA SER A 39 -7.21 -2.04 -9.09
C SER A 39 -8.60 -2.51 -8.65
N GLY A 40 -9.36 -1.67 -7.95
CA GLY A 40 -10.76 -1.91 -7.62
C GLY A 40 -11.65 -2.11 -8.84
N GLN A 41 -11.49 -1.29 -9.88
CA GLN A 41 -12.24 -1.40 -11.13
C GLN A 41 -11.89 -2.68 -11.90
N GLU A 42 -10.62 -3.02 -12.02
CA GLU A 42 -10.18 -4.25 -12.71
C GLU A 42 -10.74 -5.51 -12.03
N VAL A 43 -10.65 -5.57 -10.69
CA VAL A 43 -11.21 -6.69 -9.91
C VAL A 43 -12.74 -6.71 -9.96
N GLY A 44 -13.39 -5.55 -9.87
CA GLY A 44 -14.84 -5.41 -10.02
C GLY A 44 -15.34 -5.91 -11.37
N GLN A 45 -14.66 -5.52 -12.45
CA GLN A 45 -14.98 -5.96 -13.80
C GLN A 45 -14.80 -7.47 -13.96
N LEU A 46 -13.72 -8.04 -13.42
CA LEU A 46 -13.49 -9.50 -13.48
C LEU A 46 -14.51 -10.29 -12.64
N ALA A 47 -14.94 -9.75 -11.50
CA ALA A 47 -15.94 -10.41 -10.65
C ALA A 47 -17.31 -10.56 -11.33
N ARG A 48 -17.64 -9.71 -12.32
CA ARG A 48 -18.88 -9.82 -13.11
C ARG A 48 -18.97 -11.15 -13.87
N ASP A 49 -17.83 -11.75 -14.23
CA ASP A 49 -17.77 -13.03 -14.92
C ASP A 49 -18.21 -14.22 -14.03
N LEU A 50 -18.28 -14.04 -12.70
CA LEU A 50 -18.95 -14.99 -11.80
C LEU A 50 -20.47 -15.03 -12.00
N PHE A 51 -21.05 -13.98 -12.58
CA PHE A 51 -22.48 -13.78 -12.76
C PHE A 51 -22.79 -13.45 -14.23
N PRO A 52 -22.54 -14.38 -15.16
CA PRO A 52 -22.63 -14.09 -16.59
C PRO A 52 -24.04 -13.69 -17.03
N GLY A 53 -24.13 -12.81 -18.03
CA GLY A 53 -25.39 -12.39 -18.65
C GLY A 53 -26.11 -11.22 -17.96
N GLY A 54 -25.46 -10.54 -17.01
CA GLY A 54 -26.00 -9.34 -16.39
C GLY A 54 -26.07 -8.13 -17.33
N LYS A 55 -26.83 -7.12 -16.92
CA LYS A 55 -26.94 -5.82 -17.61
C LYS A 55 -26.30 -4.73 -16.77
N GLU A 56 -25.38 -3.97 -17.36
CA GLU A 56 -24.70 -2.88 -16.69
C GLU A 56 -25.51 -1.58 -16.73
N ILE A 57 -25.54 -0.88 -15.59
CA ILE A 57 -25.92 0.52 -15.53
C ILE A 57 -24.66 1.36 -15.73
N ALA A 58 -24.57 2.09 -16.84
CA ALA A 58 -23.44 2.96 -17.10
C ALA A 58 -23.38 4.07 -16.04
N TYR A 59 -22.20 4.28 -15.46
CA TYR A 59 -21.98 5.35 -14.49
C TYR A 59 -22.13 6.72 -15.15
N ASN A 60 -23.02 7.56 -14.60
CA ASN A 60 -23.20 8.92 -15.05
C ASN A 60 -23.29 9.88 -13.84
N PRO A 61 -22.20 10.59 -13.50
CA PRO A 61 -22.18 11.48 -12.33
C PRO A 61 -23.14 12.68 -12.46
N ASP A 62 -23.51 13.06 -13.68
CA ASP A 62 -24.41 14.17 -13.97
C ASP A 62 -25.89 13.77 -13.91
N ASP A 63 -26.19 12.47 -13.98
CA ASP A 63 -27.55 11.92 -13.98
C ASP A 63 -27.70 10.69 -13.07
N MET A 64 -27.34 10.86 -11.81
CA MET A 64 -27.47 9.80 -10.79
C MET A 64 -28.93 9.35 -10.59
N ALA A 65 -29.90 10.25 -10.77
CA ALA A 65 -31.33 9.93 -10.69
C ALA A 65 -31.76 9.04 -11.88
N GLY A 66 -31.29 9.36 -13.10
CA GLY A 66 -31.52 8.54 -14.28
C GLY A 66 -30.96 7.12 -14.16
N MET A 67 -29.83 6.94 -13.46
CA MET A 67 -29.29 5.60 -13.16
C MET A 67 -30.26 4.75 -12.32
N ALA A 68 -30.92 5.35 -11.32
CA ALA A 68 -31.93 4.67 -10.51
C ALA A 68 -33.20 4.33 -11.33
N VAL A 69 -33.63 5.25 -12.20
CA VAL A 69 -34.74 5.00 -13.13
C VAL A 69 -34.40 3.83 -14.05
N ARG A 70 -33.20 3.82 -14.62
CA ARG A 70 -32.73 2.76 -15.51
C ARG A 70 -32.67 1.40 -14.82
N THR A 71 -32.24 1.37 -13.56
CA THR A 71 -32.27 0.15 -12.74
C THR A 71 -33.70 -0.39 -12.62
N LYS A 72 -34.68 0.47 -12.31
CA LYS A 72 -36.09 0.07 -12.23
C LYS A 72 -36.66 -0.44 -13.56
N GLU A 73 -36.27 0.16 -14.68
CA GLU A 73 -36.66 -0.32 -16.01
C GLU A 73 -36.16 -1.74 -16.28
N LEU A 74 -34.89 -2.03 -15.99
CA LEU A 74 -34.32 -3.37 -16.17
C LEU A 74 -35.02 -4.40 -15.29
N ILE A 75 -35.33 -4.05 -14.04
CA ILE A 75 -36.10 -4.90 -13.13
C ILE A 75 -37.48 -5.20 -13.71
N ASN A 76 -38.19 -4.19 -14.21
CA ASN A 76 -39.50 -4.36 -14.85
C ASN A 76 -39.45 -5.20 -16.14
N GLN A 77 -38.31 -5.22 -16.83
CA GLN A 77 -38.05 -6.08 -17.99
C GLN A 77 -37.72 -7.53 -17.61
N GLY A 78 -37.65 -7.85 -16.31
CA GLY A 78 -37.34 -9.19 -15.82
C GLY A 78 -35.85 -9.54 -15.86
N VAL A 79 -34.97 -8.52 -15.93
CA VAL A 79 -33.52 -8.73 -15.83
C VAL A 79 -33.18 -9.22 -14.42
N LYS A 80 -32.50 -10.38 -14.33
CA LYS A 80 -32.18 -11.04 -13.06
C LYS A 80 -30.85 -10.63 -12.44
N ILE A 81 -29.92 -10.13 -13.25
CA ILE A 81 -28.58 -9.71 -12.80
C ILE A 81 -28.31 -8.32 -13.35
N ILE A 82 -28.04 -7.37 -12.47
CA ILE A 82 -27.75 -5.98 -12.83
C ILE A 82 -26.41 -5.59 -12.20
N TYR A 83 -25.47 -5.14 -13.02
CA TYR A 83 -24.20 -4.58 -12.54
C TYR A 83 -24.36 -3.08 -12.27
N GLU A 84 -23.78 -2.58 -11.19
CA GLU A 84 -23.90 -1.19 -10.73
C GLU A 84 -25.35 -0.74 -10.50
N ALA A 85 -26.20 -1.66 -10.03
CA ALA A 85 -27.61 -1.39 -9.81
C ALA A 85 -27.79 -0.24 -8.81
N THR A 86 -28.50 0.81 -9.22
CA THR A 86 -28.57 2.08 -8.49
C THR A 86 -29.95 2.25 -7.86
N PHE A 87 -29.98 2.65 -6.59
CA PHE A 87 -31.20 2.86 -5.82
C PHE A 87 -31.11 4.14 -5.01
N GLU A 88 -32.26 4.79 -4.82
CA GLU A 88 -32.40 5.96 -3.96
C GLU A 88 -33.55 5.76 -2.99
N TYR A 89 -33.31 6.04 -1.70
CA TYR A 89 -34.32 6.05 -0.65
C TYR A 89 -34.05 7.19 0.33
N GLN A 90 -35.05 8.04 0.59
CA GLN A 90 -34.94 9.18 1.52
C GLN A 90 -33.71 10.09 1.26
N GLY A 91 -33.36 10.31 -0.01
CA GLY A 91 -32.21 11.15 -0.40
C GLY A 91 -30.84 10.49 -0.20
N ILE A 92 -30.82 9.19 0.08
CA ILE A 92 -29.63 8.34 0.16
C ILE A 92 -29.53 7.53 -1.12
N LEU A 93 -28.41 7.66 -1.83
CA LEU A 93 -28.16 6.95 -3.08
C LEU A 93 -27.06 5.90 -2.90
N VAL A 94 -27.36 4.67 -3.31
CA VAL A 94 -26.43 3.54 -3.29
C VAL A 94 -26.33 2.90 -4.66
N MET A 95 -25.14 2.37 -4.95
CA MET A 95 -24.85 1.55 -6.10
C MET A 95 -24.35 0.21 -5.60
N VAL A 96 -25.05 -0.86 -6.01
CA VAL A 96 -24.71 -2.25 -5.72
C VAL A 96 -23.86 -2.76 -6.87
N ASP A 97 -22.65 -3.22 -6.61
CA ASP A 97 -21.72 -3.66 -7.66
C ASP A 97 -22.34 -4.77 -8.53
N ILE A 98 -22.92 -5.80 -7.90
CA ILE A 98 -23.68 -6.85 -8.58
C ILE A 98 -24.95 -7.19 -7.78
N LEU A 99 -26.12 -6.90 -8.37
CA LEU A 99 -27.43 -7.24 -7.82
C LEU A 99 -28.00 -8.46 -8.51
N GLU A 100 -28.36 -9.48 -7.75
CA GLU A 100 -29.24 -10.57 -8.22
C GLU A 100 -30.66 -10.29 -7.75
N ILE A 101 -31.67 -10.48 -8.62
CA ILE A 101 -33.07 -10.18 -8.31
C ILE A 101 -34.03 -11.26 -8.84
N GLU A 102 -34.98 -11.65 -8.00
CA GLU A 102 -36.09 -12.54 -8.34
C GLU A 102 -37.38 -12.10 -7.64
N GLY A 103 -38.26 -11.43 -8.39
CA GLY A 103 -39.47 -10.82 -7.83
C GLY A 103 -39.11 -9.63 -6.94
N ASP A 104 -39.54 -9.66 -5.68
CA ASP A 104 -39.19 -8.69 -4.63
C ASP A 104 -37.94 -9.08 -3.83
N ARG A 105 -37.34 -10.23 -4.14
CA ARG A 105 -36.17 -10.77 -3.43
C ARG A 105 -34.89 -10.35 -4.12
N VAL A 106 -33.93 -9.87 -3.32
CA VAL A 106 -32.63 -9.39 -3.82
C VAL A 106 -31.47 -9.98 -3.06
N VAL A 107 -30.36 -10.17 -3.75
CA VAL A 107 -29.06 -10.53 -3.17
C VAL A 107 -28.03 -9.47 -3.55
N LEU A 108 -27.36 -8.93 -2.54
CA LEU A 108 -26.29 -7.95 -2.70
C LEU A 108 -24.96 -8.66 -2.82
N ASN A 109 -24.16 -8.31 -3.81
CA ASN A 109 -22.78 -8.77 -3.93
C ASN A 109 -21.89 -7.53 -4.11
N GLU A 110 -21.16 -7.18 -3.06
CA GLU A 110 -20.20 -6.07 -3.04
C GLU A 110 -18.79 -6.62 -3.25
N VAL A 111 -18.06 -6.09 -4.23
CA VAL A 111 -16.75 -6.59 -4.65
C VAL A 111 -15.64 -5.73 -4.05
N LYS A 112 -14.66 -6.35 -3.40
CA LYS A 112 -13.50 -5.69 -2.82
C LYS A 112 -12.21 -6.25 -3.38
N SER A 113 -11.38 -5.37 -3.95
CA SER A 113 -9.98 -5.67 -4.28
C SER A 113 -9.14 -5.75 -3.00
N SER A 114 -9.40 -6.76 -2.16
CA SER A 114 -8.74 -7.02 -0.89
C SER A 114 -8.68 -8.52 -0.66
N THR A 115 -7.68 -8.98 0.07
CA THR A 115 -7.57 -10.39 0.50
C THR A 115 -7.87 -10.59 1.99
N ASN A 116 -8.16 -9.50 2.71
CA ASN A 116 -8.51 -9.56 4.12
C ASN A 116 -9.73 -8.69 4.43
N ILE A 117 -10.86 -9.35 4.63
CA ILE A 117 -12.16 -8.71 4.94
C ILE A 117 -12.58 -8.86 6.41
N TYR A 118 -11.78 -9.55 7.23
CA TYR A 118 -12.07 -9.80 8.64
C TYR A 118 -11.18 -8.96 9.55
N ARG A 119 -11.69 -8.61 10.74
CA ARG A 119 -10.91 -7.87 11.76
C ARG A 119 -10.14 -8.79 12.70
N ASP A 120 -10.52 -10.05 12.77
CA ASP A 120 -9.89 -11.07 13.61
C ASP A 120 -9.24 -12.17 12.78
N SER A 121 -8.22 -12.80 13.35
CA SER A 121 -7.46 -13.88 12.70
C SER A 121 -8.25 -15.17 12.51
N LYS A 122 -9.40 -15.31 13.19
CA LYS A 122 -10.29 -16.48 13.09
C LYS A 122 -11.35 -16.32 12.00
N ALA A 123 -11.34 -15.20 11.27
CA ALA A 123 -12.31 -14.87 10.24
C ALA A 123 -13.77 -14.93 10.74
N GLN A 124 -14.02 -14.48 11.97
CA GLN A 124 -15.36 -14.52 12.58
C GLN A 124 -16.15 -13.22 12.36
N HIS A 125 -15.48 -12.08 12.42
CA HIS A 125 -16.13 -10.78 12.33
C HIS A 125 -15.59 -9.99 11.14
N PRO A 126 -16.46 -9.52 10.24
CA PRO A 126 -16.05 -8.63 9.17
C PRO A 126 -15.46 -7.34 9.74
N LYS A 127 -14.59 -6.68 8.98
CA LYS A 127 -14.17 -5.33 9.34
C LYS A 127 -15.38 -4.40 9.26
N GLU A 128 -15.43 -3.44 10.19
CA GLU A 128 -16.60 -2.60 10.38
C GLU A 128 -16.87 -1.72 9.15
N GLU A 129 -15.83 -1.27 8.45
CA GLU A 129 -15.98 -0.47 7.22
C GLU A 129 -16.75 -1.20 6.11
N TYR A 130 -16.75 -2.53 6.09
CA TYR A 130 -17.57 -3.30 5.14
C TYR A 130 -19.02 -3.44 5.58
N LEU A 131 -19.28 -3.43 6.91
CA LEU A 131 -20.64 -3.37 7.44
C LEU A 131 -21.28 -2.01 7.21
N TRP A 132 -20.49 -0.92 7.19
CA TRP A 132 -20.98 0.39 6.79
C TRP A 132 -21.52 0.38 5.36
N ASP A 133 -20.76 -0.24 4.44
CA ASP A 133 -21.10 -0.31 3.02
C ASP A 133 -22.33 -1.18 2.75
N LEU A 134 -22.29 -2.46 3.15
CA LEU A 134 -23.44 -3.36 3.00
C LEU A 134 -24.65 -2.88 3.81
N GLY A 135 -24.42 -2.26 4.98
CA GLY A 135 -25.46 -1.75 5.87
C GLY A 135 -26.30 -0.66 5.23
N VAL A 136 -25.67 0.34 4.59
CA VAL A 136 -26.40 1.43 3.91
C VAL A 136 -27.11 0.93 2.65
N GLN A 137 -26.51 -0.04 1.93
CA GLN A 137 -27.16 -0.67 0.77
C GLN A 137 -28.42 -1.44 1.18
N TYR A 138 -28.31 -2.26 2.24
CA TYR A 138 -29.45 -2.96 2.84
C TYR A 138 -30.54 -1.97 3.26
N TYR A 139 -30.17 -0.89 3.97
CA TYR A 139 -31.12 0.12 4.46
C TYR A 139 -31.96 0.71 3.31
N VAL A 140 -31.32 1.09 2.20
CA VAL A 140 -32.01 1.66 1.04
C VAL A 140 -32.95 0.64 0.39
N LEU A 141 -32.48 -0.58 0.15
CA LEU A 141 -33.29 -1.61 -0.52
C LEU A 141 -34.46 -2.10 0.33
N ALA A 142 -34.23 -2.37 1.61
CA ALA A 142 -35.29 -2.74 2.54
C ALA A 142 -36.32 -1.60 2.69
N GLY A 143 -35.85 -0.35 2.73
CA GLY A 143 -36.71 0.83 2.76
C GLY A 143 -37.59 0.99 1.51
N LEU A 144 -37.12 0.51 0.35
CA LEU A 144 -37.87 0.45 -0.90
C LEU A 144 -38.82 -0.75 -1.00
N GLY A 145 -38.83 -1.64 0.00
CA GLY A 145 -39.71 -2.80 0.06
C GLY A 145 -39.13 -4.09 -0.52
N TYR A 146 -37.85 -4.12 -0.90
CA TYR A 146 -37.19 -5.35 -1.33
C TYR A 146 -36.87 -6.24 -0.12
N LYS A 147 -37.01 -7.55 -0.30
CA LYS A 147 -36.57 -8.56 0.67
C LYS A 147 -35.12 -8.94 0.37
N VAL A 148 -34.19 -8.44 1.17
CA VAL A 148 -32.77 -8.79 1.05
C VAL A 148 -32.54 -10.19 1.61
N GLU A 149 -32.26 -11.16 0.75
CA GLU A 149 -32.06 -12.57 1.12
C GLU A 149 -30.57 -12.97 1.24
N GLY A 150 -29.66 -12.10 0.80
CA GLY A 150 -28.22 -12.28 0.99
C GLY A 150 -27.46 -10.98 0.87
N ALA A 151 -26.38 -10.84 1.64
CA ALA A 151 -25.48 -9.69 1.58
C ALA A 151 -24.04 -10.16 1.60
N TYR A 152 -23.47 -10.35 0.40
CA TYR A 152 -22.17 -10.96 0.19
C TYR A 152 -21.07 -9.92 -0.02
N LEU A 153 -19.91 -10.15 0.60
CA LEU A 153 -18.65 -9.56 0.14
C LEU A 153 -17.93 -10.59 -0.74
N ILE A 154 -17.57 -10.16 -1.94
CA ILE A 154 -16.71 -10.89 -2.86
C ILE A 154 -15.31 -10.29 -2.78
N CYS A 155 -14.32 -11.10 -2.41
CA CYS A 155 -12.94 -10.66 -2.26
C CYS A 155 -11.96 -11.66 -2.87
N LEU A 156 -10.69 -11.28 -2.99
CA LEU A 156 -9.66 -12.14 -3.57
C LEU A 156 -9.18 -13.18 -2.54
N ASP A 157 -9.04 -14.44 -2.96
CA ASP A 157 -8.43 -15.48 -2.14
C ASP A 157 -6.90 -15.33 -2.14
N LYS A 158 -6.31 -15.02 -0.98
CA LYS A 158 -4.84 -14.97 -0.81
C LYS A 158 -4.15 -16.32 -0.98
N THR A 159 -4.90 -17.42 -0.94
CA THR A 159 -4.38 -18.78 -1.08
C THR A 159 -4.45 -19.27 -2.52
N TYR A 160 -5.23 -18.62 -3.38
CA TYR A 160 -5.29 -18.91 -4.81
C TYR A 160 -3.91 -18.75 -5.44
N MET A 161 -3.50 -19.75 -6.20
CA MET A 161 -2.31 -19.72 -7.03
C MET A 161 -2.72 -20.00 -8.46
N ARG A 162 -2.32 -19.13 -9.38
CA ARG A 162 -2.68 -19.30 -10.79
C ARG A 162 -1.92 -20.47 -11.40
N GLU A 163 -2.65 -21.32 -12.12
CA GLU A 163 -2.13 -22.40 -12.96
C GLU A 163 -2.85 -22.39 -14.32
N GLY A 164 -2.22 -21.85 -15.36
CA GLY A 164 -2.79 -21.69 -16.68
C GLY A 164 -3.82 -20.56 -16.76
N ALA A 165 -5.05 -20.91 -17.18
CA ALA A 165 -6.15 -19.97 -17.26
C ALA A 165 -6.63 -19.57 -15.85
N LEU A 166 -7.17 -18.35 -15.70
CA LEU A 166 -7.71 -17.92 -14.41
C LEU A 166 -8.94 -18.76 -14.03
N ASP A 167 -8.87 -19.47 -12.91
CA ASP A 167 -10.04 -20.07 -12.27
C ASP A 167 -10.69 -19.03 -11.36
N LEU A 168 -11.76 -18.41 -11.84
CA LEU A 168 -12.47 -17.36 -11.11
C LEU A 168 -13.12 -17.88 -9.83
N LYS A 169 -13.52 -19.16 -9.78
CA LYS A 169 -14.13 -19.75 -8.57
C LYS A 169 -13.11 -19.97 -7.47
N GLY A 170 -11.86 -20.25 -7.83
CA GLY A 170 -10.73 -20.29 -6.90
C GLY A 170 -10.20 -18.90 -6.54
N LEU A 171 -10.20 -17.96 -7.48
CA LEU A 171 -9.67 -16.60 -7.27
C LEU A 171 -10.52 -15.78 -6.30
N PHE A 172 -11.85 -15.97 -6.30
CA PHE A 172 -12.78 -15.17 -5.51
C PHE A 172 -13.40 -15.96 -4.36
N LEU A 173 -13.40 -15.37 -3.16
CA LEU A 173 -14.19 -15.82 -2.02
C LEU A 173 -15.48 -15.01 -1.95
N LYS A 174 -16.63 -15.71 -1.83
CA LYS A 174 -17.95 -15.12 -1.64
C LYS A 174 -18.43 -15.41 -0.22
N ASN A 175 -18.50 -14.38 0.63
CA ASN A 175 -18.81 -14.53 2.07
C ASN A 175 -20.11 -13.79 2.41
N ASP A 176 -21.09 -14.50 2.99
CA ASP A 176 -22.37 -13.91 3.41
C ASP A 176 -22.25 -13.23 4.78
N PHE A 177 -22.72 -11.98 4.86
CA PHE A 177 -22.74 -11.16 6.06
C PHE A 177 -24.14 -10.64 6.41
N LEU A 178 -25.21 -11.21 5.83
CA LEU A 178 -26.58 -10.73 6.02
C LEU A 178 -26.97 -10.54 7.49
N GLU A 179 -26.66 -11.50 8.36
CA GLU A 179 -27.03 -11.43 9.78
C GLU A 179 -26.28 -10.29 10.50
N PHE A 180 -24.98 -10.11 10.25
CA PHE A 180 -24.23 -8.97 10.77
C PHE A 180 -24.81 -7.64 10.25
N VAL A 181 -25.21 -7.59 8.99
CA VAL A 181 -25.80 -6.40 8.36
C VAL A 181 -27.15 -6.05 8.98
N LYS A 182 -27.99 -7.05 9.29
CA LYS A 182 -29.27 -6.86 9.99
C LYS A 182 -29.06 -6.32 11.40
N ASP A 183 -28.13 -6.91 12.16
CA ASP A 183 -27.80 -6.45 13.52
C ASP A 183 -27.26 -5.01 13.52
N PHE A 184 -26.59 -4.60 12.44
CA PHE A 184 -26.00 -3.28 12.29
C PHE A 184 -27.00 -2.18 11.88
N GLN A 185 -28.26 -2.50 11.52
CA GLN A 185 -29.21 -1.52 10.97
C GLN A 185 -29.60 -0.39 11.94
N SER A 186 -29.65 -0.68 13.24
CA SER A 186 -29.93 0.35 14.26
C SER A 186 -28.82 1.42 14.28
N THR A 187 -27.57 0.98 14.12
CA THR A 187 -26.38 1.83 14.01
C THR A 187 -26.42 2.67 12.73
N ILE A 188 -26.73 2.06 11.58
CA ILE A 188 -26.89 2.78 10.30
C ILE A 188 -27.92 3.92 10.43
N SER A 189 -29.09 3.62 10.99
CA SER A 189 -30.18 4.58 11.09
C SER A 189 -29.81 5.79 11.96
N LYS A 190 -29.12 5.55 13.08
CA LYS A 190 -28.58 6.62 13.95
C LYS A 190 -27.55 7.47 13.22
N HIS A 191 -26.59 6.83 12.55
CA HIS A 191 -25.54 7.55 11.82
C HIS A 191 -26.10 8.40 10.68
N LEU A 192 -27.10 7.91 9.94
CA LEU A 192 -27.76 8.69 8.90
C LEU A 192 -28.43 9.95 9.46
N ALA A 193 -29.08 9.85 10.63
CA ALA A 193 -29.66 11.00 11.30
C ALA A 193 -28.58 12.03 11.70
N ASP A 194 -27.49 11.59 12.33
CA ASP A 194 -26.37 12.45 12.73
C ASP A 194 -25.71 13.11 11.50
N MET A 195 -25.48 12.34 10.43
CA MET A 195 -24.90 12.86 9.18
C MET A 195 -25.78 13.90 8.50
N ASN A 196 -27.11 13.72 8.54
CA ASN A 196 -28.03 14.73 8.00
C ASN A 196 -27.95 16.05 8.78
N GLN A 197 -27.79 15.99 10.11
CA GLN A 197 -27.58 17.18 10.93
C GLN A 197 -26.24 17.86 10.59
N VAL A 198 -25.16 17.09 10.46
CA VAL A 198 -23.84 17.59 10.06
C VAL A 198 -23.92 18.27 8.69
N LEU A 199 -24.53 17.63 7.70
CA LEU A 199 -24.66 18.19 6.36
C LEU A 199 -25.55 19.43 6.31
N ALA A 200 -26.52 19.58 7.22
CA ALA A 200 -27.37 20.76 7.31
C ALA A 200 -26.69 21.94 8.04
N SER A 201 -25.74 21.65 8.92
CA SER A 201 -25.01 22.66 9.70
C SER A 201 -24.23 23.62 8.80
N GLN A 202 -24.33 24.92 9.10
CA GLN A 202 -23.46 25.96 8.53
C GLN A 202 -22.12 26.07 9.28
N GLN A 203 -22.04 25.49 10.48
CA GLN A 203 -20.83 25.47 11.29
C GLN A 203 -20.05 24.18 11.01
N GLU A 204 -18.75 24.35 10.76
CA GLU A 204 -17.79 23.27 10.66
C GLU A 204 -17.72 22.48 11.99
N PRO A 205 -17.85 21.14 11.98
CA PRO A 205 -17.71 20.34 13.17
C PRO A 205 -16.33 20.49 13.82
N ASP A 206 -16.32 20.73 15.14
CA ASP A 206 -15.09 20.74 15.93
C ASP A 206 -14.68 19.30 16.28
N VAL A 207 -13.74 18.76 15.49
CA VAL A 207 -13.21 17.41 15.65
C VAL A 207 -11.70 17.49 15.83
N MET A 208 -11.22 17.08 17.00
CA MET A 208 -9.80 16.99 17.32
C MET A 208 -9.07 15.98 16.43
N ILE A 209 -7.79 16.24 16.13
CA ILE A 209 -6.91 15.28 15.45
C ILE A 209 -6.86 13.96 16.23
N GLY A 210 -6.93 12.82 15.52
CA GLY A 210 -6.88 11.51 16.15
C GLY A 210 -6.74 10.36 15.16
N LYS A 211 -6.96 9.12 15.63
CA LYS A 211 -6.82 7.89 14.83
C LYS A 211 -7.63 7.89 13.54
N HIS A 212 -8.78 8.55 13.54
CA HIS A 212 -9.64 8.66 12.36
C HIS A 212 -9.00 9.46 11.21
N CYS A 213 -7.91 10.20 11.45
CA CYS A 213 -7.17 10.89 10.39
C CYS A 213 -6.41 9.91 9.48
N SER A 214 -6.11 8.69 9.94
CA SER A 214 -5.34 7.68 9.19
C SER A 214 -6.04 6.33 9.05
N ALA A 215 -7.17 6.12 9.72
CA ALA A 215 -7.92 4.86 9.71
C ALA A 215 -9.43 5.12 9.63
N PRO A 216 -10.20 4.30 8.87
CA PRO A 216 -9.75 3.16 8.06
C PRO A 216 -9.02 3.58 6.76
N HIS A 217 -9.10 4.85 6.38
CA HIS A 217 -8.44 5.40 5.21
C HIS A 217 -7.64 6.66 5.56
N GLU A 218 -6.64 6.98 4.75
CA GLU A 218 -5.92 8.23 4.86
C GLU A 218 -6.87 9.42 4.59
N CYS A 219 -6.94 10.37 5.52
CA CYS A 219 -7.89 11.47 5.44
C CYS A 219 -7.44 12.54 4.44
N SER A 220 -8.26 12.80 3.42
CA SER A 220 -8.01 13.83 2.40
C SER A 220 -8.02 15.26 2.94
N ALA A 221 -8.52 15.48 4.15
CA ALA A 221 -8.56 16.79 4.80
C ALA A 221 -7.35 17.04 5.73
N LYS A 222 -6.34 16.15 5.77
CA LYS A 222 -5.15 16.35 6.61
C LYS A 222 -4.47 17.72 6.39
N PRO A 223 -4.19 18.17 5.16
CA PRO A 223 -3.56 19.47 4.93
C PRO A 223 -4.35 20.62 5.59
N TYR A 224 -5.67 20.61 5.42
CA TYR A 224 -6.54 21.59 6.05
C TYR A 224 -6.55 21.49 7.59
N CYS A 225 -6.86 20.30 8.11
CA CYS A 225 -7.05 20.11 9.55
C CYS A 225 -5.74 20.17 10.35
N TRP A 226 -4.62 19.74 9.78
CA TRP A 226 -3.32 19.65 10.46
C TRP A 226 -2.48 20.89 10.19
N GLU A 227 -2.31 21.27 8.93
CA GLU A 227 -1.39 22.36 8.57
C GLU A 227 -2.09 23.71 8.73
N GLU A 228 -3.22 23.95 8.05
CA GLU A 228 -3.88 25.27 8.08
C GLU A 228 -4.46 25.60 9.47
N GLN A 229 -5.12 24.64 10.12
CA GLN A 229 -5.83 24.90 11.38
C GLN A 229 -4.95 24.78 12.63
N GLN A 230 -3.92 23.93 12.60
CA GLN A 230 -3.12 23.63 13.79
C GLN A 230 -1.64 24.02 13.62
N GLY A 231 -1.21 24.46 12.43
CA GLY A 231 0.17 24.81 12.14
C GLY A 231 1.14 23.62 12.20
N LEU A 232 0.63 22.39 12.04
CA LEU A 232 1.43 21.17 12.08
C LEU A 232 2.16 20.97 10.76
N VAL A 233 3.34 21.58 10.64
CA VAL A 233 4.24 21.45 9.49
C VAL A 233 5.58 20.88 9.97
N GLY A 234 6.20 20.02 9.17
CA GLY A 234 7.50 19.42 9.49
C GLY A 234 7.40 18.30 10.52
N HIS A 235 8.41 18.20 11.40
CA HIS A 235 8.56 17.08 12.34
C HIS A 235 8.73 17.51 13.81
N GLU A 236 8.47 18.78 14.13
CA GLU A 236 8.71 19.35 15.47
C GLU A 236 7.45 19.35 16.37
N HIS A 237 6.59 18.36 16.21
CA HIS A 237 5.33 18.25 16.93
C HIS A 237 5.05 16.83 17.43
N ILE A 238 4.20 16.70 18.45
CA ILE A 238 3.92 15.42 19.13
C ILE A 238 3.39 14.31 18.20
N PHE A 239 2.71 14.68 17.11
CA PHE A 239 2.22 13.70 16.11
C PHE A 239 3.31 13.23 15.12
N ALA A 240 4.50 13.84 15.14
CA ALA A 240 5.67 13.38 14.39
C ALA A 240 6.56 12.45 15.24
N LEU A 241 6.22 12.22 16.51
CA LEU A 241 6.97 11.32 17.37
C LEU A 241 6.95 9.89 16.81
N ALA A 242 8.12 9.27 16.78
CA ALA A 242 8.27 7.89 16.31
C ALA A 242 7.26 6.96 17.00
N ARG A 243 6.51 6.20 16.19
CA ARG A 243 5.56 5.17 16.65
C ARG A 243 4.54 5.68 17.70
N HIS A 244 4.13 6.95 17.62
CA HIS A 244 3.22 7.57 18.60
C HIS A 244 1.85 6.86 18.70
N GLY A 245 1.35 6.33 17.57
CA GLY A 245 0.14 5.49 17.50
C GLY A 245 -1.14 6.14 18.04
N PHE A 246 -1.17 7.47 18.15
CA PHE A 246 -2.17 8.22 18.92
C PHE A 246 -2.38 7.64 20.34
N SER A 247 -1.28 7.29 21.01
CA SER A 247 -1.33 6.77 22.37
C SER A 247 -1.99 7.76 23.33
N ASN A 248 -2.56 7.26 24.43
CA ASN A 248 -3.22 8.10 25.45
C ASN A 248 -2.30 9.22 25.94
N LYS A 249 -0.99 8.97 26.01
CA LYS A 249 0.02 9.98 26.37
C LYS A 249 0.08 11.13 25.38
N ILE A 250 0.14 10.82 24.09
CA ILE A 250 0.21 11.82 23.01
C ILE A 250 -1.10 12.61 22.95
N MET A 251 -2.23 11.91 23.09
CA MET A 251 -3.53 12.57 23.14
C MET A 251 -3.68 13.47 24.38
N LYS A 252 -3.10 13.09 25.52
CA LYS A 252 -3.07 13.94 26.71
C LYS A 252 -2.23 15.20 26.47
N LEU A 253 -1.03 15.09 25.88
CA LEU A 253 -0.23 16.26 25.50
C LEU A 253 -1.00 17.20 24.58
N TYR A 254 -1.73 16.64 23.60
CA TYR A 254 -2.58 17.43 22.70
C TYR A 254 -3.71 18.16 23.45
N GLN A 255 -4.41 17.48 24.37
CA GLN A 255 -5.46 18.07 25.21
C GLN A 255 -4.93 19.17 26.13
N ASP A 256 -3.73 18.99 26.66
CA ASP A 256 -3.01 19.96 27.48
C ASP A 256 -2.41 21.12 26.64
N ARG A 257 -2.69 21.15 25.32
CA ARG A 257 -2.19 22.13 24.34
C ARG A 257 -0.66 22.18 24.20
N LYS A 258 0.02 21.08 24.55
CA LYS A 258 1.46 20.88 24.32
C LYS A 258 1.65 20.18 22.97
N ILE A 259 1.65 20.96 21.90
CA ILE A 259 1.59 20.44 20.53
C ILE A 259 2.98 20.28 19.94
N PHE A 260 3.85 21.26 20.16
CA PHE A 260 5.19 21.32 19.61
C PHE A 260 6.21 20.82 20.62
N PHE A 261 7.36 20.35 20.15
CA PHE A 261 8.43 19.90 21.04
C PHE A 261 8.91 20.98 22.00
N LYS A 262 8.86 22.25 21.59
CA LYS A 262 9.15 23.42 22.44
C LYS A 262 8.19 23.59 23.62
N ASP A 263 6.98 23.03 23.53
CA ASP A 263 5.96 23.10 24.58
C ASP A 263 6.12 21.97 25.62
N LEU A 264 7.03 21.02 25.39
CA LEU A 264 7.27 19.88 26.26
C LEU A 264 8.26 20.24 27.37
N GLU A 265 7.85 19.95 28.60
CA GLU A 265 8.67 20.09 29.81
C GLU A 265 9.48 18.83 30.09
N GLU A 266 10.42 18.90 31.03
CA GLU A 266 11.30 17.78 31.38
C GLU A 266 10.51 16.52 31.78
N GLU A 267 9.46 16.66 32.60
CA GLU A 267 8.60 15.53 32.98
C GLU A 267 7.91 14.87 31.78
N ASP A 268 7.51 15.66 30.77
CA ASP A 268 6.86 15.12 29.57
C ASP A 268 7.88 14.27 28.79
N ILE A 269 9.09 14.79 28.60
CA ILE A 269 10.20 14.17 27.87
C ILE A 269 10.67 12.90 28.58
N GLN A 270 10.82 12.96 29.90
CA GLN A 270 11.23 11.82 30.74
C GLN A 270 10.20 10.68 30.71
N SER A 271 8.95 10.99 30.38
CA SER A 271 7.92 9.97 30.18
C SER A 271 8.02 9.28 28.81
N LEU A 272 8.69 9.87 27.82
CA LEU A 272 8.80 9.31 26.46
C LEU A 272 9.73 8.09 26.42
N THR A 273 9.54 7.25 25.40
CA THR A 273 10.46 6.14 25.09
C THR A 273 11.85 6.68 24.72
N ARG A 274 12.90 5.85 24.80
CA ARG A 274 14.29 6.26 24.46
C ARG A 274 14.37 6.95 23.09
N SER A 275 13.76 6.36 22.06
CA SER A 275 13.79 6.91 20.69
C SER A 275 13.02 8.25 20.58
N GLN A 276 11.84 8.35 21.18
CA GLN A 276 11.05 9.58 21.18
C GLN A 276 11.73 10.71 21.96
N ARG A 277 12.39 10.37 23.07
CA ARG A 277 13.18 11.31 23.86
C ARG A 277 14.37 11.84 23.06
N MET A 278 15.16 10.94 22.48
CA MET A 278 16.27 11.30 21.59
C MET A 278 15.78 12.24 20.47
N GLN A 279 14.64 11.93 19.84
CA GLN A 279 14.03 12.80 18.84
C GLN A 279 13.76 14.20 19.38
N VAL A 280 13.12 14.35 20.55
CA VAL A 280 12.80 15.66 21.14
C VAL A 280 14.07 16.42 21.55
N GLU A 281 14.99 15.78 22.28
CA GLU A 281 16.20 16.40 22.82
C GLU A 281 17.13 16.90 21.71
N HIS A 282 17.38 16.06 20.71
CA HIS A 282 18.25 16.42 19.59
C HIS A 282 17.59 17.42 18.64
N THR A 283 16.26 17.42 18.52
CA THR A 283 15.54 18.50 17.80
C THR A 283 15.66 19.83 18.54
N LYS A 284 15.48 19.86 19.86
CA LYS A 284 15.60 21.10 20.67
C LYS A 284 17.00 21.72 20.61
N THR A 285 18.04 20.89 20.54
CA THR A 285 19.44 21.36 20.49
C THR A 285 19.97 21.52 19.07
N ASN A 286 19.28 20.96 18.07
CA ASN A 286 19.72 20.86 16.69
C ASN A 286 21.12 20.24 16.55
N THR A 287 21.37 19.16 17.30
CA THR A 287 22.65 18.44 17.27
C THR A 287 22.44 16.95 16.97
N PRO A 288 23.30 16.31 16.17
CA PRO A 288 23.23 14.88 15.95
C PRO A 288 23.71 14.11 17.19
N HIS A 289 23.23 12.88 17.31
CA HIS A 289 23.72 11.87 18.24
C HIS A 289 24.54 10.83 17.46
N ILE A 290 25.75 10.55 17.94
CA ILE A 290 26.70 9.63 17.27
C ILE A 290 27.40 8.78 18.34
N GLU A 291 27.09 7.49 18.36
CA GLU A 291 27.74 6.47 19.19
C GLU A 291 28.86 5.81 18.39
N LYS A 292 30.06 6.41 18.44
CA LYS A 292 31.19 6.01 17.60
C LYS A 292 31.56 4.52 17.73
N ASP A 293 31.60 4.00 18.96
CA ASP A 293 31.99 2.61 19.22
C ASP A 293 31.00 1.62 18.56
N ALA A 294 29.69 1.87 18.67
CA ALA A 294 28.66 1.03 18.06
C ALA A 294 28.72 1.07 16.52
N ILE A 295 29.00 2.23 15.94
CA ILE A 295 29.19 2.36 14.48
C ILE A 295 30.46 1.61 14.03
N GLN A 296 31.56 1.69 14.77
CA GLN A 296 32.78 0.93 14.47
C GLN A 296 32.54 -0.58 14.54
N GLU A 297 31.80 -1.05 15.54
CA GLU A 297 31.39 -2.47 15.65
C GLU A 297 30.58 -2.92 14.43
N PHE A 298 29.63 -2.11 13.97
CA PHE A 298 28.86 -2.40 12.75
C PHE A 298 29.78 -2.46 11.51
N LEU A 299 30.65 -1.47 11.31
CA LEU A 299 31.55 -1.41 10.16
C LEU A 299 32.54 -2.58 10.13
N ALA A 300 32.98 -3.09 11.28
CA ALA A 300 33.86 -4.25 11.38
C ALA A 300 33.23 -5.56 10.89
N THR A 301 31.91 -5.60 10.72
CA THR A 301 31.21 -6.78 10.15
C THR A 301 31.31 -6.86 8.62
N LEU A 302 31.66 -5.74 7.97
CA LEU A 302 31.67 -5.60 6.52
C LEU A 302 32.94 -6.20 5.88
N LYS A 303 32.79 -6.86 4.72
CA LYS A 303 33.91 -7.50 4.00
C LYS A 303 33.88 -7.15 2.53
N TYR A 304 34.94 -6.52 2.02
CA TYR A 304 35.02 -6.13 0.62
C TYR A 304 35.24 -7.31 -0.33
N PRO A 305 34.73 -7.23 -1.57
CA PRO A 305 33.87 -6.16 -2.10
C PRO A 305 32.44 -6.20 -1.53
N LEU A 306 31.83 -5.03 -1.32
CA LEU A 306 30.47 -4.87 -0.81
C LEU A 306 29.48 -4.77 -1.97
N TYR A 307 28.39 -5.52 -1.91
CA TYR A 307 27.36 -5.56 -2.95
C TYR A 307 26.10 -4.88 -2.43
N HIS A 308 25.91 -3.60 -2.76
CA HIS A 308 24.72 -2.83 -2.40
C HIS A 308 23.57 -3.21 -3.34
N LEU A 309 22.59 -3.97 -2.86
CA LEU A 309 21.52 -4.59 -3.64
C LEU A 309 20.17 -3.94 -3.34
N ASP A 310 19.43 -3.60 -4.40
CA ASP A 310 18.05 -3.12 -4.34
C ASP A 310 17.20 -3.84 -5.40
N PHE A 311 15.90 -4.03 -5.11
CA PHE A 311 14.93 -4.62 -6.03
C PHE A 311 13.75 -3.70 -6.27
N GLU A 312 13.30 -3.66 -7.52
CA GLU A 312 12.01 -3.10 -7.88
C GLU A 312 10.99 -4.20 -8.17
N THR A 313 9.78 -4.01 -7.62
CA THR A 313 8.73 -5.03 -7.61
C THR A 313 7.36 -4.44 -7.91
N TYR A 314 6.42 -5.30 -8.33
CA TYR A 314 5.01 -4.94 -8.40
C TYR A 314 4.13 -6.04 -7.78
N GLN A 315 2.94 -5.64 -7.34
CA GLN A 315 1.98 -6.50 -6.62
C GLN A 315 0.60 -6.45 -7.27
N PRO A 316 0.35 -7.21 -8.34
CA PRO A 316 -0.93 -7.18 -9.03
C PRO A 316 -2.02 -7.86 -8.19
N ALA A 317 -3.24 -7.29 -8.21
CA ALA A 317 -4.40 -7.90 -7.54
C ALA A 317 -4.84 -9.20 -8.24
N ILE A 318 -4.87 -9.18 -9.57
CA ILE A 318 -5.16 -10.35 -10.41
C ILE A 318 -3.82 -10.97 -10.84
N PRO A 319 -3.55 -12.26 -10.51
CA PRO A 319 -2.27 -12.89 -10.86
C PRO A 319 -2.02 -12.95 -12.38
N PRO A 320 -0.95 -12.32 -12.90
CA PRO A 320 -0.68 -12.28 -14.33
C PRO A 320 -0.01 -13.56 -14.87
N PHE A 321 0.66 -14.33 -14.00
CA PHE A 321 1.48 -15.49 -14.39
C PHE A 321 1.20 -16.70 -13.49
N ASP A 322 1.66 -17.87 -13.92
CA ASP A 322 1.57 -19.09 -13.14
C ASP A 322 2.45 -19.01 -11.89
N GLY A 323 2.05 -19.68 -10.81
CA GLY A 323 2.75 -19.61 -9.53
C GLY A 323 2.67 -18.24 -8.84
N VAL A 324 1.74 -17.38 -9.28
CA VAL A 324 1.47 -16.07 -8.65
C VAL A 324 0.11 -16.11 -7.96
N ARG A 325 0.04 -15.48 -6.78
CA ARG A 325 -1.18 -15.25 -6.00
C ARG A 325 -1.52 -13.76 -5.91
N PRO A 326 -2.77 -13.38 -5.56
CA PRO A 326 -3.16 -11.99 -5.41
C PRO A 326 -2.21 -11.21 -4.49
N TYR A 327 -1.76 -10.04 -4.94
CA TYR A 327 -0.83 -9.14 -4.23
C TYR A 327 0.55 -9.74 -3.88
N MET A 328 0.93 -10.84 -4.55
CA MET A 328 2.29 -11.36 -4.44
C MET A 328 3.30 -10.36 -5.02
N GLN A 329 4.42 -10.19 -4.33
CA GLN A 329 5.59 -9.44 -4.80
C GLN A 329 6.20 -10.14 -6.02
N ILE A 330 6.29 -9.43 -7.14
CA ILE A 330 6.95 -9.90 -8.36
C ILE A 330 8.13 -8.97 -8.64
N PRO A 331 9.39 -9.42 -8.47
CA PRO A 331 10.54 -8.62 -8.84
C PRO A 331 10.64 -8.55 -10.37
N PHE A 332 10.87 -7.33 -10.87
CA PHE A 332 11.06 -7.08 -12.29
C PHE A 332 12.40 -6.40 -12.59
N GLN A 333 13.06 -5.85 -11.58
CA GLN A 333 14.35 -5.19 -11.73
C GLN A 333 15.19 -5.34 -10.47
N TYR A 334 16.51 -5.29 -10.64
CA TYR A 334 17.45 -5.06 -9.55
C TYR A 334 18.56 -4.11 -9.98
N SER A 335 19.18 -3.47 -9.00
CA SER A 335 20.42 -2.73 -9.14
C SER A 335 21.45 -3.24 -8.14
N ILE A 336 22.74 -3.18 -8.52
CA ILE A 336 23.87 -3.53 -7.69
C ILE A 336 24.98 -2.51 -7.88
N HIS A 337 25.36 -1.81 -6.81
CA HIS A 337 26.66 -1.14 -6.76
C HIS A 337 27.67 -2.03 -6.02
N ILE A 338 28.82 -2.29 -6.64
CA ILE A 338 29.91 -3.08 -6.07
C ILE A 338 30.99 -2.12 -5.63
N GLU A 339 31.16 -1.98 -4.32
CA GLU A 339 32.18 -1.13 -3.72
C GLU A 339 33.42 -1.98 -3.38
N HIS A 340 34.57 -1.59 -3.92
CA HIS A 340 35.85 -2.24 -3.69
C HIS A 340 36.64 -1.52 -2.59
N GLU A 341 37.58 -2.23 -1.96
CA GLU A 341 38.41 -1.69 -0.86
C GLU A 341 39.27 -0.49 -1.29
N ASP A 342 39.64 -0.42 -2.57
CA ASP A 342 40.40 0.69 -3.17
C ASP A 342 39.52 1.92 -3.50
N GLY A 343 38.23 1.90 -3.15
CA GLY A 343 37.27 2.96 -3.42
C GLY A 343 36.65 2.92 -4.82
N ARG A 344 37.01 1.93 -5.66
CA ARG A 344 36.39 1.75 -6.98
C ARG A 344 34.95 1.26 -6.83
N ILE A 345 34.06 1.83 -7.64
CA ILE A 345 32.64 1.45 -7.68
C ILE A 345 32.31 0.90 -9.07
N GLU A 346 31.78 -0.32 -9.13
CA GLU A 346 31.19 -0.90 -10.34
C GLU A 346 29.65 -0.92 -10.21
N HIS A 347 28.94 -0.88 -11.33
CA HIS A 347 27.48 -0.98 -11.35
C HIS A 347 27.01 -2.13 -12.26
N LYS A 348 26.03 -2.88 -11.78
CA LYS A 348 25.33 -3.92 -12.53
C LYS A 348 23.84 -3.80 -12.29
N GLU A 349 23.05 -4.15 -13.30
CA GLU A 349 21.59 -4.01 -13.26
C GLU A 349 20.90 -5.05 -14.12
N PHE A 350 19.61 -5.23 -13.87
CA PHE A 350 18.72 -6.04 -14.70
C PHE A 350 17.33 -5.41 -14.71
N LEU A 351 16.67 -5.40 -15.87
CA LEU A 351 15.28 -5.01 -16.04
C LEU A 351 14.58 -6.02 -16.95
N ALA A 352 13.50 -6.63 -16.46
CA ALA A 352 12.69 -7.57 -17.20
C ALA A 352 11.97 -6.91 -18.39
N GLU A 353 11.74 -7.68 -19.45
CA GLU A 353 10.92 -7.21 -20.57
C GLU A 353 9.45 -7.09 -20.14
N CYS A 354 8.83 -5.94 -20.40
CA CYS A 354 7.45 -5.70 -20.00
C CYS A 354 6.46 -6.68 -20.64
N GLY A 355 5.44 -7.05 -19.87
CA GLY A 355 4.39 -7.97 -20.32
C GLY A 355 4.81 -9.44 -20.31
N THR A 356 6.03 -9.75 -19.86
CA THR A 356 6.53 -11.12 -19.71
C THR A 356 6.85 -11.45 -18.26
N ASP A 357 6.96 -12.75 -17.95
CA ASP A 357 7.41 -13.21 -16.64
C ASP A 357 8.94 -13.26 -16.57
N GLY A 358 9.55 -12.16 -16.13
CA GLY A 358 11.01 -12.03 -16.04
C GLY A 358 11.67 -12.69 -14.83
N ARG A 359 10.92 -13.36 -13.93
CA ARG A 359 11.47 -13.85 -12.66
C ARG A 359 12.63 -14.83 -12.83
N LEU A 360 12.55 -15.71 -13.83
CA LEU A 360 13.60 -16.69 -14.08
C LEU A 360 14.88 -16.05 -14.60
N GLU A 361 14.76 -15.17 -15.59
CA GLU A 361 15.89 -14.45 -16.17
C GLU A 361 16.59 -13.57 -15.12
N LEU A 362 15.79 -12.85 -14.33
CA LEU A 362 16.25 -12.06 -13.20
C LEU A 362 17.09 -12.90 -12.24
N ALA A 363 16.57 -14.05 -11.80
CA ALA A 363 17.28 -14.92 -10.87
C ALA A 363 18.57 -15.50 -11.49
N GLN A 364 18.53 -15.92 -12.75
CA GLN A 364 19.71 -16.44 -13.46
C GLN A 364 20.81 -15.40 -13.60
N ARG A 365 20.45 -14.14 -13.84
CA ARG A 365 21.41 -13.05 -13.94
C ARG A 365 21.96 -12.68 -12.56
N LEU A 366 21.10 -12.57 -11.56
CA LEU A 366 21.48 -12.22 -10.19
C LEU A 366 22.52 -13.17 -9.60
N VAL A 367 22.33 -14.49 -9.73
CA VAL A 367 23.29 -15.49 -9.20
C VAL A 367 24.63 -15.52 -9.95
N LYS A 368 24.71 -14.90 -11.14
CA LYS A 368 25.98 -14.68 -11.85
C LYS A 368 26.65 -13.39 -11.41
N ASP A 369 25.86 -12.38 -11.06
CA ASP A 369 26.36 -11.06 -10.73
C ASP A 369 26.85 -10.95 -9.28
N ILE A 370 26.26 -11.72 -8.35
CA ILE A 370 26.63 -11.78 -6.93
C ILE A 370 27.24 -13.15 -6.59
N PRO A 371 28.52 -13.22 -6.20
CA PRO A 371 29.14 -14.43 -5.66
C PRO A 371 28.42 -14.95 -4.42
N SER A 372 28.37 -16.27 -4.23
CA SER A 372 27.63 -16.90 -3.12
C SER A 372 28.16 -16.57 -1.72
N ASP A 373 29.39 -16.09 -1.61
CA ASP A 373 30.09 -15.70 -0.38
C ASP A 373 30.28 -14.18 -0.25
N ALA A 374 29.67 -13.40 -1.16
CA ALA A 374 29.72 -11.95 -1.13
C ALA A 374 29.10 -11.35 0.14
N CYS A 375 29.67 -10.22 0.60
CA CYS A 375 29.04 -9.37 1.60
C CYS A 375 28.02 -8.47 0.91
N VAL A 376 26.73 -8.71 1.17
CA VAL A 376 25.65 -7.99 0.50
C VAL A 376 25.07 -6.97 1.48
N LEU A 377 24.89 -5.74 1.02
CA LEU A 377 24.22 -4.69 1.79
C LEU A 377 22.87 -4.38 1.15
N ALA A 378 21.87 -4.22 1.98
CA ALA A 378 20.56 -3.70 1.60
C ALA A 378 20.08 -2.76 2.70
N TYR A 379 19.25 -1.79 2.35
CA TYR A 379 18.63 -0.89 3.32
C TYR A 379 17.23 -1.39 3.66
N SER A 380 16.96 -1.71 4.94
CA SER A 380 15.72 -2.41 5.32
C SER A 380 15.65 -3.81 4.68
N SER A 381 16.76 -4.54 4.83
CA SER A 381 17.09 -5.85 4.23
C SER A 381 16.00 -6.92 4.25
N GLY A 382 15.04 -6.84 5.18
CA GLY A 382 13.92 -7.77 5.26
C GLY A 382 13.12 -7.85 3.94
N PHE A 383 13.08 -6.76 3.17
CA PHE A 383 12.45 -6.73 1.85
C PHE A 383 13.24 -7.58 0.84
N GLU A 384 14.51 -7.29 0.59
CA GLU A 384 15.38 -7.99 -0.36
C GLU A 384 15.49 -9.48 0.01
N GLN A 385 15.63 -9.77 1.30
CA GLN A 385 15.65 -11.14 1.81
C GLN A 385 14.34 -11.89 1.49
N SER A 386 13.19 -11.20 1.53
CA SER A 386 11.90 -11.79 1.18
C SER A 386 11.78 -12.07 -0.32
N ILE A 387 12.32 -11.20 -1.17
CA ILE A 387 12.34 -11.38 -2.63
C ILE A 387 13.19 -12.60 -2.99
N LEU A 388 14.41 -12.68 -2.45
CA LEU A 388 15.31 -13.83 -2.66
C LEU A 388 14.69 -15.14 -2.20
N LYS A 389 14.01 -15.13 -1.04
CA LYS A 389 13.28 -16.31 -0.53
C LYS A 389 12.11 -16.68 -1.42
N GLY A 390 11.33 -15.70 -1.88
CA GLY A 390 10.18 -15.91 -2.76
C GLY A 390 10.59 -16.53 -4.10
N LEU A 391 11.67 -16.04 -4.71
CA LEU A 391 12.26 -16.63 -5.92
C LEU A 391 12.76 -18.05 -5.65
N ALA A 392 13.47 -18.28 -4.54
CA ALA A 392 13.94 -19.61 -4.17
C ALA A 392 12.78 -20.62 -3.99
N ASP A 393 11.68 -20.22 -3.35
CA ASP A 393 10.50 -21.08 -3.14
C ASP A 393 9.75 -21.40 -4.44
N LEU A 394 9.63 -20.40 -5.32
CA LEU A 394 9.04 -20.57 -6.65
C LEU A 394 9.81 -21.64 -7.44
N PHE A 395 11.13 -21.53 -7.50
CA PHE A 395 11.95 -22.48 -8.27
C PHE A 395 12.12 -23.83 -7.59
N ALA A 396 12.07 -23.91 -6.26
CA ALA A 396 12.14 -25.17 -5.53
C ALA A 396 10.89 -26.04 -5.73
N THR A 397 9.74 -25.42 -5.97
CA THR A 397 8.46 -26.12 -6.18
C THR A 397 8.17 -26.39 -7.65
N ASN A 398 9.00 -25.89 -8.57
CA ASN A 398 8.70 -25.80 -10.02
C ASN A 398 7.37 -25.07 -10.31
N ALA A 399 6.79 -24.39 -9.31
CA ALA A 399 5.53 -23.68 -9.47
C ALA A 399 5.73 -22.56 -10.49
N GLY A 400 4.84 -22.47 -11.47
CA GLY A 400 4.94 -21.46 -12.52
C GLY A 400 5.69 -21.89 -13.77
N PHE A 401 6.33 -23.07 -13.79
CA PHE A 401 7.02 -23.58 -14.96
C PHE A 401 6.46 -24.96 -15.31
N ALA A 402 5.87 -25.09 -16.50
CA ALA A 402 5.46 -26.39 -17.05
C ALA A 402 6.70 -27.20 -17.50
N ILE A 403 7.56 -27.54 -16.55
CA ILE A 403 8.86 -28.20 -16.76
C ILE A 403 8.68 -29.63 -17.28
N ASP A 404 7.59 -30.30 -16.89
CA ASP A 404 7.31 -31.70 -17.19
C ASP A 404 7.13 -32.03 -18.70
N LYS A 405 7.16 -31.02 -19.59
CA LYS A 405 6.81 -31.19 -21.00
C LYS A 405 7.99 -31.19 -21.99
N LEU A 406 9.24 -30.98 -21.56
CA LEU A 406 10.39 -30.94 -22.49
C LEU A 406 11.64 -31.59 -21.87
N GLN A 407 12.24 -32.55 -22.59
CA GLN A 407 13.44 -33.29 -22.17
C GLN A 407 14.63 -32.35 -21.85
N ASP A 408 14.78 -31.25 -22.58
CA ASP A 408 15.82 -30.23 -22.35
C ASP A 408 15.59 -29.41 -21.07
N LEU A 409 14.34 -29.34 -20.59
CA LEU A 409 14.00 -28.72 -19.31
C LEU A 409 14.27 -29.66 -18.12
N VAL A 410 14.49 -30.96 -18.35
CA VAL A 410 14.78 -31.92 -17.28
C VAL A 410 16.16 -31.68 -16.70
N ASP A 411 17.19 -31.45 -17.53
CA ASP A 411 18.53 -31.11 -17.03
C ASP A 411 18.56 -29.72 -16.38
N PHE A 412 17.81 -28.77 -16.95
CA PHE A 412 17.62 -27.45 -16.37
C PHE A 412 16.97 -27.53 -14.98
N SER A 413 15.88 -28.29 -14.85
CA SER A 413 15.17 -28.47 -13.60
C SER A 413 15.94 -29.28 -12.57
N ASN A 414 16.66 -30.34 -12.97
CA ASN A 414 17.36 -31.20 -12.03
C ASN A 414 18.73 -30.67 -11.60
N LYS A 415 19.34 -29.75 -12.36
CA LYS A 415 20.70 -29.25 -12.06
C LYS A 415 20.76 -27.74 -11.89
N GLN A 416 20.21 -26.97 -12.83
CA GLN A 416 20.35 -25.50 -12.80
C GLN A 416 19.44 -24.86 -11.75
N LEU A 417 18.17 -25.25 -11.66
CA LEU A 417 17.23 -24.69 -10.67
C LEU A 417 17.71 -24.94 -9.22
N PRO A 418 18.12 -26.16 -8.80
CA PRO A 418 18.65 -26.39 -7.46
C PRO A 418 19.87 -25.52 -7.15
N GLN A 419 20.74 -25.29 -8.14
CA GLN A 419 21.91 -24.42 -7.97
C GLN A 419 21.48 -22.94 -7.82
N ILE A 420 20.52 -22.46 -8.61
CA ILE A 420 19.96 -21.11 -8.49
C ILE A 420 19.34 -20.93 -7.10
N VAL A 421 18.47 -21.86 -6.67
CA VAL A 421 17.84 -21.85 -5.34
C VAL A 421 18.89 -21.78 -4.23
N LYS A 422 19.92 -22.62 -4.31
CA LYS A 422 21.02 -22.63 -3.33
C LYS A 422 21.71 -21.27 -3.26
N VAL A 423 22.10 -20.69 -4.39
CA VAL A 423 22.82 -19.41 -4.42
C VAL A 423 21.94 -18.26 -3.95
N LEU A 424 20.66 -18.21 -4.33
CA LEU A 424 19.71 -17.20 -3.83
C LEU A 424 19.59 -17.23 -2.30
N LEU A 425 19.54 -18.42 -1.71
CA LEU A 425 19.49 -18.59 -0.25
C LEU A 425 20.81 -18.20 0.43
N GLN A 426 21.95 -18.42 -0.23
CA GLN A 426 23.26 -17.99 0.26
C GLN A 426 23.42 -16.46 0.21
N ILE A 427 23.05 -15.82 -0.90
CA ILE A 427 22.99 -14.36 -1.02
C ILE A 427 22.11 -13.80 0.11
N ARG A 428 20.90 -14.36 0.28
CA ARG A 428 19.97 -13.96 1.35
C ARG A 428 20.59 -14.04 2.75
N SER A 429 21.35 -15.10 3.05
CA SER A 429 21.99 -15.25 4.37
C SER A 429 23.15 -14.30 4.62
N ASN A 430 23.74 -13.74 3.55
CA ASN A 430 24.88 -12.83 3.64
C ASN A 430 24.47 -11.36 3.60
N ILE A 431 23.16 -11.05 3.53
CA ILE A 431 22.68 -9.67 3.56
C ILE A 431 22.86 -9.10 4.98
N ILE A 432 23.55 -7.96 5.05
CA ILE A 432 23.66 -7.09 6.22
C ILE A 432 22.77 -5.88 5.99
N ASP A 433 22.02 -5.48 7.03
CA ASP A 433 21.11 -4.34 6.93
C ASP A 433 21.82 -3.02 7.24
N LEU A 434 21.93 -2.14 6.23
CA LEU A 434 22.54 -0.82 6.40
C LEU A 434 21.66 0.12 7.26
N MET A 435 20.40 -0.22 7.50
CA MET A 435 19.50 0.52 8.37
C MET A 435 19.85 0.36 9.86
N THR A 436 20.60 -0.68 10.25
CA THR A 436 20.82 -1.07 11.65
C THR A 436 21.36 0.07 12.54
N PRO A 437 22.42 0.81 12.16
CA PRO A 437 22.94 1.90 13.00
C PRO A 437 21.91 3.00 13.28
N PHE A 438 21.04 3.29 12.31
CA PHE A 438 19.98 4.29 12.46
C PHE A 438 18.81 3.76 13.28
N GLN A 439 18.45 2.50 13.08
CA GLN A 439 17.35 1.84 13.81
C GLN A 439 17.64 1.74 15.31
N HIS A 440 18.89 1.47 15.68
CA HIS A 440 19.33 1.41 17.08
C HIS A 440 19.52 2.79 17.72
N GLY A 441 19.59 3.83 16.89
CA GLY A 441 19.90 5.19 17.32
C GLY A 441 21.40 5.39 17.58
N ASP A 442 22.27 4.57 17.00
CA ASP A 442 23.73 4.73 17.08
C ASP A 442 24.17 5.95 16.25
N TYR A 443 23.42 6.27 15.19
CA TYR A 443 23.47 7.55 14.50
C TYR A 443 22.05 8.12 14.40
N TYR A 444 21.85 9.34 14.89
CA TYR A 444 20.60 10.08 14.72
C TYR A 444 20.88 11.56 14.41
N ASP A 445 20.28 12.07 13.33
CA ASP A 445 20.26 13.50 13.03
C ASP A 445 18.83 14.05 13.23
N PRO A 446 18.65 15.23 13.84
CA PRO A 446 17.32 15.84 14.01
C PRO A 446 16.49 15.93 12.71
N LYS A 447 17.14 16.13 11.56
CA LYS A 447 16.49 16.21 10.24
C LYS A 447 15.85 14.88 9.81
N MET A 448 16.21 13.77 10.45
CA MET A 448 15.57 12.47 10.22
C MET A 448 14.13 12.42 10.76
N GLY A 449 13.74 13.33 11.66
CA GLY A 449 12.35 13.47 12.12
C GLY A 449 11.79 12.23 12.82
N GLY A 450 12.63 11.47 13.53
CA GLY A 450 12.24 10.22 14.21
C GLY A 450 12.03 9.01 13.29
N SER A 451 12.33 9.14 12.00
CA SER A 451 12.32 8.05 11.02
C SER A 451 13.75 7.60 10.72
N TYR A 452 13.94 6.30 10.54
CA TYR A 452 15.22 5.70 10.12
C TYR A 452 15.10 5.07 8.73
N SER A 453 14.06 5.40 7.95
CA SER A 453 13.98 4.97 6.55
C SER A 453 15.02 5.73 5.71
N ILE A 454 15.48 5.14 4.60
CA ILE A 454 16.45 5.80 3.72
C ILE A 454 15.92 7.14 3.18
N LYS A 455 14.60 7.26 2.97
CA LYS A 455 13.92 8.50 2.56
C LYS A 455 14.03 9.64 3.59
N SER A 456 14.35 9.32 4.84
CA SER A 456 14.59 10.30 5.91
C SER A 456 16.08 10.46 6.21
N VAL A 457 16.83 9.36 6.17
CA VAL A 457 18.27 9.34 6.47
C VAL A 457 19.09 10.00 5.36
N LEU A 458 18.84 9.65 4.10
CA LEU A 458 19.63 10.15 2.98
C LEU A 458 19.57 11.69 2.85
N PRO A 459 18.39 12.35 2.86
CA PRO A 459 18.33 13.81 2.87
C PRO A 459 18.98 14.47 4.10
N ALA A 460 18.89 13.83 5.26
CA ALA A 460 19.47 14.36 6.49
C ALA A 460 21.01 14.38 6.43
N LEU A 461 21.61 13.32 5.88
CA LEU A 461 23.05 13.10 5.87
C LEU A 461 23.75 13.58 4.60
N VAL A 462 23.05 13.51 3.47
CA VAL A 462 23.57 13.80 2.12
C VAL A 462 22.55 14.69 1.37
N PRO A 463 22.29 15.92 1.85
CA PRO A 463 21.20 16.76 1.35
C PRO A 463 21.32 17.09 -0.15
N ASP A 464 22.54 17.17 -0.69
CA ASP A 464 22.75 17.41 -2.12
C ASP A 464 22.28 16.23 -3.00
N PHE A 465 22.15 15.03 -2.44
CA PHE A 465 21.66 13.84 -3.15
C PHE A 465 20.18 13.95 -3.51
N GLU A 466 19.39 14.77 -2.80
CA GLU A 466 17.98 14.99 -3.16
C GLU A 466 17.83 15.53 -4.59
N LYS A 467 18.79 16.32 -5.07
CA LYS A 467 18.75 16.88 -6.43
C LYS A 467 18.82 15.76 -7.47
N ALA A 468 19.59 14.70 -7.21
CA ALA A 468 19.72 13.57 -8.13
C ALA A 468 18.38 12.91 -8.43
N TYR A 469 17.51 12.74 -7.43
CA TYR A 469 16.15 12.22 -7.64
C TYR A 469 15.23 13.24 -8.32
N LYS A 470 15.33 14.54 -7.98
CA LYS A 470 14.49 15.60 -8.59
C LYS A 470 14.81 15.83 -10.06
N ASP A 471 16.02 15.52 -10.49
CA ASP A 471 16.49 15.67 -11.88
C ASP A 471 16.14 14.45 -12.75
N LEU A 472 15.52 13.39 -12.19
CA LEU A 472 14.98 12.28 -12.96
C LEU A 472 13.80 12.75 -13.82
N GLU A 473 13.58 12.09 -14.96
CA GLU A 473 12.57 12.55 -15.93
C GLU A 473 11.16 11.98 -15.64
N LEU A 474 11.06 10.67 -15.38
CA LEU A 474 9.76 9.96 -15.35
C LEU A 474 9.47 9.20 -14.05
N VAL A 475 10.51 8.72 -13.36
CA VAL A 475 10.39 7.83 -12.21
C VAL A 475 11.24 8.41 -11.08
N HIS A 476 10.60 8.75 -9.97
CA HIS A 476 11.26 9.42 -8.83
C HIS A 476 11.13 8.63 -7.53
N ASN A 477 10.32 7.56 -7.53
CA ASN A 477 10.10 6.70 -6.38
C ASN A 477 9.54 5.33 -6.82
N GLY A 478 9.64 4.33 -5.95
CA GLY A 478 9.16 2.97 -6.22
C GLY A 478 7.66 2.84 -6.58
N GLU A 479 6.78 3.76 -6.15
CA GLU A 479 5.37 3.71 -6.60
C GLU A 479 5.24 4.09 -8.08
N GLU A 480 6.01 5.09 -8.52
CA GLU A 480 6.10 5.47 -9.93
C GLU A 480 6.80 4.38 -10.75
N ALA A 481 7.85 3.75 -10.22
CA ALA A 481 8.55 2.65 -10.89
C ALA A 481 7.60 1.49 -11.19
N MET A 482 6.89 1.02 -10.17
CA MET A 482 5.87 -0.01 -10.31
C MET A 482 4.78 0.38 -11.32
N ARG A 483 4.26 1.61 -11.27
CA ARG A 483 3.21 2.08 -12.20
C ARG A 483 3.73 2.14 -13.63
N ALA A 484 4.92 2.69 -13.82
CA ALA A 484 5.54 2.83 -15.12
C ALA A 484 5.76 1.45 -15.75
N TYR A 485 6.29 0.49 -14.98
CA TYR A 485 6.51 -0.88 -15.45
C TYR A 485 5.20 -1.60 -15.83
N THR A 486 4.14 -1.49 -15.01
CA THR A 486 2.86 -2.18 -15.29
C THR A 486 2.09 -1.57 -16.46
N GLN A 487 2.25 -0.28 -16.73
CA GLN A 487 1.61 0.40 -17.87
C GLN A 487 2.42 0.26 -19.16
N MET A 488 3.73 0.00 -19.08
CA MET A 488 4.65 -0.10 -20.21
C MET A 488 4.17 -1.00 -21.36
N PRO A 489 3.51 -2.16 -21.13
CA PRO A 489 2.98 -2.99 -22.22
C PRO A 489 1.96 -2.28 -23.13
N ASN A 490 1.27 -1.25 -22.63
CA ASN A 490 0.24 -0.49 -23.35
C ASN A 490 0.80 0.77 -24.02
N MET A 491 2.11 1.03 -23.92
CA MET A 491 2.78 2.20 -24.48
C MET A 491 3.34 1.91 -25.88
N SER A 492 3.62 2.96 -26.66
CA SER A 492 4.37 2.84 -27.90
C SER A 492 5.82 2.39 -27.66
N LYS A 493 6.50 1.87 -28.69
CA LYS A 493 7.90 1.42 -28.54
C LYS A 493 8.85 2.54 -28.12
N GLU A 494 8.63 3.77 -28.58
CA GLU A 494 9.47 4.91 -28.17
C GLU A 494 9.28 5.24 -26.68
N GLU A 495 8.02 5.24 -26.21
CA GLU A 495 7.69 5.46 -24.79
C GLU A 495 8.24 4.34 -23.91
N GLN A 496 8.14 3.08 -24.35
CA GLN A 496 8.73 1.94 -23.64
C GLN A 496 10.22 2.15 -23.40
N GLU A 497 10.98 2.55 -24.42
CA GLU A 497 12.43 2.77 -24.28
C GLU A 497 12.77 3.96 -23.36
N LYS A 498 11.97 5.03 -23.38
CA LYS A 498 12.13 6.15 -22.42
C LYS A 498 11.85 5.69 -20.99
N THR A 499 10.78 4.94 -20.77
CA THR A 499 10.41 4.39 -19.46
C THR A 499 11.47 3.42 -18.93
N LYS A 500 11.99 2.52 -19.78
CA LYS A 500 13.09 1.60 -19.40
C LYS A 500 14.30 2.38 -18.88
N LYS A 501 14.75 3.41 -19.61
CA LYS A 501 15.87 4.26 -19.16
C LYS A 501 15.61 4.92 -17.82
N ALA A 502 14.41 5.48 -17.62
CA ALA A 502 14.05 6.11 -16.36
C ALA A 502 14.03 5.13 -15.18
N LEU A 503 13.52 3.91 -15.39
CA LEU A 503 13.53 2.84 -14.39
C LEU A 503 14.95 2.44 -13.99
N LEU A 504 15.85 2.29 -14.96
CA LEU A 504 17.26 1.95 -14.73
C LEU A 504 17.99 3.04 -13.93
N GLU A 505 17.87 4.31 -14.34
CA GLU A 505 18.52 5.43 -13.64
C GLU A 505 17.99 5.60 -12.20
N TYR A 506 16.68 5.45 -11.99
CA TYR A 506 16.09 5.51 -10.65
C TYR A 506 16.64 4.42 -9.72
N CYS A 507 16.57 3.15 -10.13
CA CYS A 507 17.01 2.02 -9.29
C CYS A 507 18.55 2.04 -9.07
N LYS A 508 19.30 2.57 -10.04
CA LYS A 508 20.73 2.85 -9.87
C LYS A 508 20.98 3.84 -8.73
N LEU A 509 20.22 4.94 -8.65
CA LEU A 509 20.36 5.90 -7.56
C LEU A 509 20.04 5.29 -6.18
N ASP A 510 19.08 4.37 -6.07
CA ASP A 510 18.74 3.73 -4.79
C ASP A 510 19.92 2.95 -4.20
N THR A 511 20.66 2.22 -5.03
CA THR A 511 21.90 1.55 -4.59
C THR A 511 23.07 2.50 -4.36
N LEU A 512 23.16 3.60 -5.13
CA LEU A 512 24.18 4.62 -4.91
C LEU A 512 23.95 5.38 -3.59
N ALA A 513 22.69 5.62 -3.22
CA ALA A 513 22.32 6.21 -1.95
C ALA A 513 22.83 5.39 -0.76
N MET A 514 22.82 4.05 -0.86
CA MET A 514 23.40 3.18 0.17
C MET A 514 24.91 3.36 0.30
N VAL A 515 25.64 3.51 -0.82
CA VAL A 515 27.08 3.80 -0.81
C VAL A 515 27.36 5.13 -0.10
N GLU A 516 26.59 6.18 -0.41
CA GLU A 516 26.75 7.50 0.19
C GLU A 516 26.46 7.49 1.70
N VAL A 517 25.38 6.83 2.12
CA VAL A 517 25.02 6.68 3.54
C VAL A 517 26.10 5.91 4.29
N LEU A 518 26.62 4.81 3.73
CA LEU A 518 27.73 4.06 4.33
C LEU A 518 28.99 4.94 4.44
N GLY A 519 29.26 5.76 3.42
CA GLY A 519 30.35 6.74 3.43
C GLY A 519 30.25 7.74 4.59
N VAL A 520 29.05 8.19 4.94
CA VAL A 520 28.82 9.06 6.10
C VAL A 520 29.14 8.33 7.41
N LEU A 521 28.69 7.07 7.57
CA LEU A 521 28.98 6.28 8.77
C LEU A 521 30.49 6.06 8.96
N LYS A 522 31.24 5.79 7.88
CA LYS A 522 32.71 5.67 7.92
C LYS A 522 33.37 6.96 8.41
N ARG A 523 33.00 8.12 7.84
CA ARG A 523 33.53 9.43 8.25
C ARG A 523 33.16 9.83 9.69
N ALA A 524 32.04 9.32 10.21
CA ALA A 524 31.59 9.65 11.56
C ALA A 524 32.50 9.05 12.67
N VAL A 525 33.22 7.98 12.34
CA VAL A 525 34.11 7.25 13.27
C VAL A 525 35.60 7.46 13.02
N GLU A 526 35.94 8.15 11.93
CA GLU A 526 37.24 8.82 11.76
C GLU A 526 37.39 9.95 12.81
#